data_AF-A0A967Z718-F1
#
_entry.id   AF-A0A967Z718-F1
#
_cell.length_a   1.000
_cell.length_b   1.000
_cell.length_c   1.000
_cell.angle_alpha   90.00
_cell.angle_beta   90.00
_cell.angle_gamma   90.00
#
_symmetry.space_group_name_H-M   'P 1'
#
loop_
_entity.id
_entity.type
_entity.pdbx_description
1 polymer ?
#
loop_
_entity_poly.entity_id
_entity_poly.type
_entity_poly.pdbx_seq_one_letter_code
_entity_poly.pdbx_strand_id
1 'polypeptide(L)'
;PSVIDTGAPESGAVYLFERAAQGWRQTAYIKTPDSAEYDAFGSALALNGDGDVLVAAAAGADGPSDETRDTGAVYWFSRSRSR
;
A
#
# COMPACT_ATOMS: atom_id res chain seq x y z
N PRO A 1 5.95 -1.93 15.09
CA PRO A 1 5.57 -3.14 14.33
C PRO A 1 6.18 -3.08 12.93
N SER A 2 7.30 -3.77 12.74
CA SER A 2 7.97 -3.90 11.46
C SER A 2 7.15 -4.88 10.62
N VAL A 3 6.43 -4.39 9.62
CA VAL A 3 5.80 -5.27 8.63
C VAL A 3 6.94 -5.95 7.89
N ILE A 4 6.95 -7.28 7.96
CA ILE A 4 7.99 -8.16 7.46
C ILE A 4 8.04 -8.01 5.93
N ASP A 5 9.23 -7.75 5.39
CA ASP A 5 9.49 -7.94 3.97
C ASP A 5 9.38 -9.44 3.69
N THR A 6 8.23 -9.89 3.20
CA THR A 6 7.92 -11.31 2.96
C THR A 6 8.71 -11.90 1.79
N GLY A 7 9.60 -11.13 1.14
CA GLY A 7 10.45 -11.64 0.07
C GLY A 7 9.70 -12.04 -1.19
N ALA A 8 8.44 -11.62 -1.34
CA ALA A 8 7.64 -11.83 -2.54
C ALA A 8 8.08 -10.83 -3.63
N PRO A 9 8.75 -11.26 -4.71
CA PRO A 9 9.16 -10.38 -5.79
C PRO A 9 7.97 -9.61 -6.38
N GLU A 10 8.18 -8.34 -6.74
CA GLU A 10 7.17 -7.53 -7.45
C GLU A 10 5.81 -7.36 -6.74
N SER A 11 5.70 -7.81 -5.49
CA SER A 11 4.49 -7.69 -4.66
C SER A 11 4.16 -6.23 -4.29
N GLY A 12 5.13 -5.32 -4.41
CA GLY A 12 4.92 -3.87 -4.28
C GLY A 12 4.78 -3.37 -2.84
N ALA A 13 4.88 -2.05 -2.67
CA ALA A 13 4.72 -1.38 -1.38
C ALA A 13 4.42 0.11 -1.61
N VAL A 14 3.76 0.75 -0.63
CA VAL A 14 3.49 2.19 -0.66
C VAL A 14 4.26 2.89 0.45
N TYR A 15 4.94 3.98 0.11
CA TYR A 15 5.69 4.81 1.05
C TYR A 15 5.08 6.20 1.07
N LEU A 16 4.76 6.70 2.26
CA LEU A 16 4.25 8.06 2.44
C LEU A 16 5.37 8.98 2.88
N PHE A 17 5.50 10.14 2.21
CA PHE A 17 6.45 11.17 2.57
C PHE A 17 5.74 12.49 2.85
N GLU A 18 6.20 13.19 3.88
CA GLU A 18 5.77 14.55 4.21
C GLU A 18 6.91 15.53 4.00
N ARG A 19 6.58 16.68 3.43
CA ARG A 19 7.54 17.78 3.29
C ARG A 19 7.71 18.47 4.64
N ALA A 20 8.90 18.35 5.21
CA ALA A 20 9.35 19.04 6.40
C ALA A 20 10.34 20.16 6.05
N ALA A 21 10.79 20.93 7.05
CA ALA A 21 11.74 22.03 6.85
C ALA A 21 13.07 21.58 6.22
N GLN A 22 13.49 20.33 6.48
CA GLN A 22 14.75 19.78 5.97
C GLN A 22 14.58 18.81 4.79
N GLY A 23 13.43 18.85 4.11
CA GLY A 23 13.14 18.01 2.96
C GLY A 23 12.03 16.99 3.23
N TRP A 24 12.04 15.88 2.51
CA TRP A 24 11.03 14.84 2.63
C TRP A 24 11.36 13.89 3.77
N ARG A 25 10.38 13.65 4.64
CA ARG A 25 10.46 12.67 5.72
C ARG A 25 9.46 11.55 5.44
N GLN A 26 9.93 10.32 5.38
CA GLN A 26 9.05 9.15 5.30
C GLN A 26 8.22 9.05 6.59
N THR A 27 6.90 8.98 6.47
CA THR A 27 5.97 8.90 7.61
C THR A 27 5.20 7.59 7.67
N ALA A 28 5.14 6.84 6.57
CA ALA A 28 4.60 5.49 6.57
C ALA A 28 5.31 4.60 5.55
N TYR A 29 5.31 3.30 5.87
CA TYR A 29 5.55 2.21 4.94
C TYR A 29 4.33 1.30 5.04
N ILE A 30 3.73 0.99 3.90
CA ILE A 30 2.50 0.21 3.81
C ILE A 30 2.78 -0.98 2.90
N LYS A 31 2.53 -2.16 3.46
CA LYS A 31 2.62 -3.46 2.81
C LYS A 31 1.39 -4.23 3.27
N THR A 32 0.69 -4.88 2.35
CA THR A 32 -0.50 -5.66 2.70
C THR A 32 -0.06 -7.03 3.22
N PRO A 33 -0.72 -7.60 4.25
CA PRO A 33 -0.29 -8.85 4.88
C PRO A 33 -0.48 -10.07 3.98
N ASP A 34 -1.31 -9.95 2.96
CA ASP A 34 -1.65 -10.92 1.93
C ASP A 34 -0.83 -10.75 0.64
N SER A 35 0.18 -9.87 0.63
CA SER A 35 0.96 -9.60 -0.56
C SER A 35 1.66 -10.86 -1.08
N ALA A 36 1.31 -11.27 -2.29
CA ALA A 36 1.92 -12.36 -3.03
C ALA A 36 2.85 -11.82 -4.13
N GLU A 37 3.63 -12.73 -4.74
CA GLU A 37 4.48 -12.39 -5.87
C GLU A 37 3.63 -11.80 -7.01
N TYR A 38 4.12 -10.76 -7.68
CA TYR A 38 3.44 -10.09 -8.80
C TYR A 38 2.16 -9.30 -8.48
N ASP A 39 1.74 -9.20 -7.21
CA ASP A 39 0.55 -8.42 -6.82
C ASP A 39 0.59 -6.93 -7.21
N ALA A 40 1.81 -6.38 -7.35
CA ALA A 40 2.03 -4.99 -7.71
C ALA A 40 1.25 -4.00 -6.83
N PHE A 41 1.24 -4.20 -5.51
CA PHE A 41 0.63 -3.25 -4.57
C PHE A 41 1.27 -1.87 -4.69
N GLY A 42 0.44 -0.84 -4.85
CA GLY A 42 0.87 0.52 -5.16
C GLY A 42 0.98 0.84 -6.65
N SER A 43 0.52 -0.06 -7.53
CA SER A 43 0.47 0.15 -9.00
C SER A 43 -0.37 1.37 -9.42
N ALA A 44 -1.37 1.74 -8.62
CA ALA A 44 -2.11 3.00 -8.74
C ALA A 44 -2.44 3.56 -7.36
N LEU A 45 -2.40 4.89 -7.23
CA LEU A 45 -2.64 5.61 -5.98
C LEU A 45 -3.58 6.79 -6.19
N ALA A 46 -4.48 7.04 -5.24
CA ALA A 46 -5.25 8.25 -5.13
C ALA A 46 -5.26 8.75 -3.68
N LEU A 47 -4.94 10.02 -3.48
CA LEU A 47 -4.98 10.69 -2.17
C LEU A 47 -6.00 11.81 -2.24
N ASN A 48 -6.88 11.90 -1.24
CA ASN A 48 -7.84 12.99 -1.18
C ASN A 48 -7.16 14.34 -0.85
N GLY A 49 -7.90 15.44 -1.04
CA GLY A 49 -7.36 16.80 -0.86
C GLY A 49 -6.80 17.09 0.53
N ASP A 50 -7.39 16.50 1.57
CA ASP A 50 -6.96 16.68 2.97
C ASP A 50 -5.79 15.77 3.37
N GLY A 51 -5.40 14.85 2.49
CA GLY A 51 -4.28 13.93 2.69
C GLY A 51 -4.50 12.90 3.81
N ASP A 52 -5.74 12.61 4.15
CA ASP A 52 -6.11 11.67 5.22
C ASP A 52 -6.77 10.39 4.71
N VAL A 53 -7.16 10.32 3.44
CA VAL A 53 -7.66 9.09 2.79
C VAL A 53 -6.79 8.77 1.59
N LEU A 54 -6.11 7.63 1.66
CA LEU A 54 -5.35 7.03 0.58
C LEU A 54 -6.09 5.81 0.05
N VAL A 55 -6.19 5.70 -1.27
CA VAL A 55 -6.59 4.49 -1.98
C VAL A 55 -5.39 3.95 -2.75
N ALA A 56 -5.12 2.65 -2.65
CA ALA A 56 -4.02 1.99 -3.35
C ALA A 56 -4.49 0.69 -4.01
N ALA A 57 -4.09 0.48 -5.27
CA ALA A 57 -4.41 -0.74 -6.01
C ALA A 57 -3.27 -1.77 -5.89
N ALA A 58 -3.64 -3.04 -5.87
CA ALA A 58 -2.77 -4.17 -6.19
C ALA A 58 -3.39 -4.86 -7.40
N ALA A 59 -2.80 -4.68 -8.58
CA ALA A 59 -3.41 -5.15 -9.83
C ALA A 59 -3.36 -6.68 -9.98
N GLY A 60 -2.34 -7.33 -9.40
CA GLY A 60 -2.16 -8.78 -9.42
C GLY A 60 -2.72 -9.50 -8.19
N ALA A 61 -3.35 -8.78 -7.25
CA ALA A 61 -3.84 -9.41 -6.03
C ALA A 61 -4.81 -10.55 -6.32
N ASP A 62 -4.56 -11.69 -5.67
CA ASP A 62 -5.39 -12.88 -5.73
C ASP A 62 -6.74 -12.66 -5.01
N GLY A 63 -7.78 -13.29 -5.56
CA GLY A 63 -9.09 -13.35 -4.94
C GLY A 63 -9.14 -14.32 -3.75
N PRO A 64 -10.31 -14.51 -3.12
CA PRO A 64 -10.45 -15.30 -1.88
C PRO A 64 -10.22 -16.82 -2.05
N SER A 65 -9.85 -17.27 -3.24
CA SER A 65 -9.60 -18.68 -3.57
C SER A 65 -8.39 -18.77 -4.49
N ASP A 66 -7.57 -19.82 -4.33
CA ASP A 66 -6.38 -20.09 -5.14
C ASP A 66 -6.64 -20.25 -6.66
N GLU A 67 -7.92 -20.41 -7.04
CA GLU A 67 -8.38 -20.51 -8.43
C GLU A 67 -8.63 -19.14 -9.08
N THR A 68 -8.69 -18.08 -8.29
CA THR A 68 -9.07 -16.72 -8.73
C THR A 68 -7.84 -15.83 -8.64
N ARG A 69 -6.90 -16.05 -9.57
CA ARG A 69 -5.65 -15.28 -9.61
C ARG A 69 -5.81 -13.93 -10.30
N ASP A 70 -4.97 -12.97 -9.92
CA ASP A 70 -4.82 -11.68 -10.61
C ASP A 70 -6.14 -10.89 -10.78
N THR A 71 -7.09 -11.06 -9.85
CA THR A 71 -8.36 -10.32 -9.94
C THR A 71 -8.24 -8.86 -9.53
N GLY A 72 -7.13 -8.54 -8.86
CA GLY A 72 -6.83 -7.23 -8.35
C GLY A 72 -7.63 -6.88 -7.09
N ALA A 73 -7.08 -5.97 -6.30
CA ALA A 73 -7.68 -5.46 -5.09
C ALA A 73 -7.45 -3.97 -4.97
N VAL A 74 -8.35 -3.30 -4.26
CA VAL A 74 -8.22 -1.88 -3.89
C VAL A 74 -8.31 -1.76 -2.38
N TYR A 75 -7.30 -1.12 -1.80
CA TYR A 75 -7.18 -0.90 -0.38
C TYR A 75 -7.44 0.57 -0.05
N TRP A 76 -8.12 0.82 1.06
CA TRP A 76 -8.35 2.16 1.59
C TRP A 76 -7.63 2.31 2.93
N PHE A 77 -7.01 3.47 3.14
CA PHE A 77 -6.27 3.77 4.36
C PHE A 77 -6.68 5.15 4.86
N SER A 78 -7.01 5.23 6.16
CA SER A 78 -7.23 6.49 6.85
C SER A 78 -6.02 6.86 7.70
N ARG A 79 -5.57 8.10 7.60
CA ARG A 79 -4.53 8.64 8.47
C ARG A 79 -5.11 8.94 9.85
N SER A 80 -4.67 8.20 10.87
CA SER A 80 -4.97 8.56 12.26
C SER A 80 -4.17 9.80 12.65
N ARG A 81 -4.87 10.87 13.05
CA ARG A 81 -4.27 12.04 13.71
C ARG A 81 -4.62 11.93 15.20
N SER A 82 -3.62 11.88 16.07
CA SER A 82 -3.85 12.10 17.49
C SER A 82 -4.35 13.54 17.68
N ARG A 83 -5.44 13.71 18.43
CA ARG A 83 -5.84 15.03 18.95
C ARG A 83 -4.85 15.52 19.98
#